data_AF-A0A6P2ECA9-F1
#
_entry.id   AF-A0A6P2ECA9-F1
#
_cell.length_a   1.000
_cell.length_b   1.000
_cell.length_c   1.000
_cell.angle_alpha   90.00
_cell.angle_beta   90.00
_cell.angle_gamma   90.00
#
_symmetry.space_group_name_H-M   'P 1'
#
loop_
_entity.id
_entity.type
_entity.pdbx_description
1 polymer ?
#
loop_
_entity_poly.entity_id
_entity_poly.type
_entity_poly.pdbx_seq_one_letter_code
_entity_poly.pdbx_strand_id
1 'polypeptide(L)'
;MNASAISGLRAPWNKDKLVGQKRPFKLKEIWAVRTRLQLSCRTRDLALFNLGIDSKLRACDLVKLRVRDVGTRQYARIVDSWVEEIGLDSADYGTHSMRRTKASLVHRRTRNLRAVQLLLGHTKLESTVRYLGIEVEDAVEIAEQTEA
;
A
#
# COMPACT_ATOMS: atom_id res chain seq x y z
N MET A 1 24.34 40.49 34.82
CA MET A 1 23.38 40.05 33.79
C MET A 1 24.17 39.45 32.64
N ASN A 2 24.41 38.14 32.66
CA ASN A 2 25.16 37.47 31.58
C ASN A 2 24.24 36.47 30.90
N ALA A 3 23.91 36.76 29.65
CA ALA A 3 23.04 35.97 28.79
C ALA A 3 23.75 34.67 28.35
N SER A 4 23.71 33.66 29.23
CA SER A 4 23.88 32.27 28.83
C SER A 4 22.53 31.72 28.35
N ALA A 5 22.26 31.86 27.05
CA ALA A 5 21.33 31.08 26.23
C ALA A 5 21.33 31.78 24.87
N ILE A 6 21.75 31.18 23.77
CA ILE A 6 20.91 30.31 22.94
C ILE A 6 21.86 29.39 22.15
N SER A 7 21.97 28.14 22.57
CA SER A 7 22.58 27.09 21.76
C SER A 7 21.61 26.70 20.64
N GLY A 8 21.95 27.10 19.40
CA GLY A 8 21.63 26.31 18.20
C GLY A 8 20.22 26.37 17.64
N LEU A 9 19.69 27.56 17.34
CA LEU A 9 18.65 27.69 16.32
C LEU A 9 19.25 27.29 14.96
N ARG A 10 19.10 26.02 14.56
CA ARG A 10 19.51 25.56 13.23
C ARG A 10 18.79 26.42 12.20
N ALA A 11 19.56 27.17 11.42
CA ALA A 11 19.04 27.90 10.28
C ALA A 11 18.30 26.92 9.36
N PRO A 12 17.14 27.32 8.80
CA PRO A 12 16.37 26.44 7.94
C PRO A 12 17.20 26.06 6.71
N TRP A 13 17.08 24.81 6.24
CA TRP A 13 17.93 24.24 5.17
C TRP A 13 17.86 24.99 3.83
N ASN A 14 16.85 25.83 3.68
CA ASN A 14 16.55 26.66 2.52
C ASN A 14 16.88 28.14 2.74
N LYS A 15 17.60 28.51 3.81
CA LYS A 15 18.06 29.89 3.99
C LYS A 15 18.79 30.34 2.71
N ASP A 16 18.36 31.49 2.19
CA ASP A 16 18.87 32.12 0.96
C ASP A 16 18.62 31.34 -0.35
N LYS A 17 17.74 30.32 -0.34
CA LYS A 17 17.34 29.56 -1.54
C LYS A 17 15.90 29.89 -1.93
N LEU A 18 15.70 30.37 -3.16
CA LEU A 18 14.38 30.44 -3.78
C LEU A 18 13.86 29.02 -4.05
N VAL A 19 13.05 28.50 -3.12
CA VAL A 19 12.38 27.21 -3.29
C VAL A 19 11.08 27.45 -4.06
N GLY A 20 11.17 27.37 -5.39
CA GLY A 20 9.99 27.38 -6.25
C GLY A 20 9.17 26.08 -6.15
N GLN A 21 8.06 26.04 -6.90
CA GLN A 21 7.19 24.86 -6.98
C GLN A 21 7.99 23.61 -7.39
N LYS A 22 7.84 22.52 -6.63
CA LYS A 22 8.43 21.23 -6.98
C LYS A 22 7.52 20.51 -7.98
N ARG A 23 8.11 19.83 -8.97
CA ARG A 23 7.37 19.06 -9.98
C ARG A 23 6.63 17.87 -9.33
N PRO A 24 5.43 17.51 -9.83
CA PRO A 24 4.79 16.27 -9.43
C PRO A 24 5.55 15.05 -9.99
N PHE A 25 5.37 13.89 -9.38
CA PHE A 25 5.91 12.63 -9.89
C PHE A 25 5.18 12.18 -11.16
N LYS A 26 5.93 11.70 -12.16
CA LYS A 26 5.39 10.96 -13.30
C LYS A 26 5.09 9.52 -12.91
N LEU A 27 4.14 8.88 -13.60
CA LEU A 27 3.76 7.49 -13.33
C LEU A 27 4.98 6.54 -13.33
N LYS A 28 5.86 6.66 -14.33
CA LYS A 28 7.11 5.88 -14.41
C LYS A 28 8.02 6.06 -13.18
N GLU A 29 8.08 7.27 -12.63
CA GLU A 29 8.88 7.57 -11.43
C GLU A 29 8.26 6.94 -10.18
N ILE A 30 6.93 6.97 -10.05
CA ILE A 30 6.19 6.32 -8.96
C ILE A 30 6.48 4.82 -8.95
N TRP A 31 6.36 4.16 -10.11
CA TRP A 31 6.65 2.73 -10.24
C TRP A 31 8.10 2.42 -9.92
N ALA A 32 9.06 3.21 -10.42
CA ALA A 32 10.47 3.00 -10.13
C ALA A 32 10.79 3.09 -8.63
N VAL A 33 10.24 4.08 -7.92
CA VAL A 33 10.41 4.22 -6.47
C VAL A 33 9.78 3.03 -5.74
N ARG A 34 8.52 2.69 -6.08
CA ARG A 34 7.80 1.58 -5.46
C ARG A 34 8.57 0.26 -5.59
N THR A 35 8.99 -0.09 -6.80
CA THR A 35 9.75 -1.32 -7.07
C THR A 35 11.06 -1.35 -6.29
N ARG A 36 11.81 -0.22 -6.22
CA ARG A 36 13.04 -0.14 -5.41
C ARG A 36 12.79 -0.38 -3.93
N LEU A 37 11.73 0.21 -3.37
CA LEU A 37 11.39 0.04 -1.96
C LEU A 37 10.96 -1.40 -1.65
N GLN A 38 10.19 -2.02 -2.55
CA GLN A 38 9.78 -3.43 -2.44
C GLN A 38 10.97 -4.39 -2.48
N LEU A 39 11.85 -4.27 -3.48
CA LEU A 39 13.02 -5.14 -3.64
C LEU A 39 14.01 -4.99 -2.47
N SER A 40 14.05 -3.81 -1.84
CA SER A 40 14.89 -3.57 -0.65
C SER A 40 14.21 -3.95 0.67
N CYS A 41 13.02 -4.56 0.63
CA CYS A 41 12.20 -4.88 1.80
C CYS A 41 11.98 -3.69 2.78
N ARG A 42 11.94 -2.45 2.27
CA ARG A 42 11.74 -1.24 3.09
C ARG A 42 10.25 -0.98 3.30
N THR A 43 9.61 -1.86 4.08
CA THR A 43 8.15 -1.89 4.27
C THR A 43 7.58 -0.57 4.79
N ARG A 44 8.24 0.05 5.78
CA ARG A 44 7.81 1.35 6.33
C ARG A 44 7.83 2.45 5.27
N ASP A 45 8.94 2.60 4.55
CA ASP A 45 9.12 3.66 3.56
C ASP A 45 8.15 3.45 2.38
N LEU A 46 7.92 2.19 1.98
CA LEU A 46 6.92 1.84 0.97
C LEU A 46 5.49 2.21 1.40
N ALA A 47 5.13 1.92 2.65
CA ALA A 47 3.83 2.26 3.20
C ALA A 47 3.62 3.78 3.26
N LEU A 48 4.63 4.53 3.73
CA LEU A 48 4.60 5.99 3.75
C LEU A 48 4.50 6.59 2.34
N PHE A 49 5.23 6.05 1.38
CA PHE A 49 5.21 6.51 -0.01
C PHE A 49 3.83 6.31 -0.66
N ASN A 50 3.25 5.12 -0.54
CA ASN A 50 1.92 4.85 -1.06
C ASN A 50 0.86 5.71 -0.36
N LEU A 51 0.89 5.77 0.97
CA LEU A 51 -0.07 6.56 1.74
C LEU A 51 0.03 8.05 1.40
N GLY A 52 1.23 8.62 1.29
CA GLY A 52 1.42 10.02 0.92
C GLY A 52 0.83 10.37 -0.46
N ILE A 53 0.95 9.47 -1.45
CA ILE A 53 0.36 9.66 -2.77
C ILE A 53 -1.16 9.53 -2.73
N ASP A 54 -1.67 8.44 -2.14
CA ASP A 54 -3.08 8.09 -2.25
C ASP A 54 -3.97 8.96 -1.34
N SER A 55 -3.51 9.26 -0.12
CA SER A 55 -4.23 10.08 0.87
C SER A 55 -4.11 11.59 0.65
N LYS A 56 -3.11 12.04 -0.10
CA LYS A 56 -2.84 13.48 -0.38
C LYS A 56 -2.60 14.32 0.89
N LEU A 57 -2.28 13.67 2.02
CA LEU A 57 -1.98 14.35 3.26
C LEU A 57 -0.69 15.18 3.14
N ARG A 58 -0.61 16.26 3.91
CA ARG A 58 0.64 16.97 4.10
C ARG A 58 1.63 16.08 4.84
N ALA A 59 2.91 16.23 4.54
CA ALA A 59 3.96 15.43 5.17
C ALA A 59 3.91 15.51 6.71
N CYS A 60 3.63 16.70 7.26
CA CYS A 60 3.53 16.89 8.71
C CYS A 60 2.31 16.21 9.35
N ASP A 61 1.24 15.95 8.60
CA ASP A 61 0.05 15.25 9.11
C ASP A 61 0.20 13.74 8.94
N LEU A 62 0.80 13.31 7.82
CA LEU A 62 1.15 11.91 7.59
C LEU A 62 2.04 11.34 8.71
N VAL A 63 3.08 12.08 9.12
CA VAL A 63 4.01 11.61 10.17
C VAL A 63 3.42 11.68 11.59
N LYS A 64 2.25 12.31 11.77
CA LYS A 64 1.54 12.31 13.06
C LYS A 64 0.68 11.06 13.26
N LEU A 65 0.38 10.30 12.20
CA LEU A 65 -0.33 9.03 12.30
C LEU A 65 0.44 8.08 13.20
N ARG A 66 -0.23 7.48 14.19
CA ARG A 66 0.42 6.60 15.16
C ARG A 66 -0.03 5.16 14.93
N VAL A 67 0.89 4.22 15.13
CA VAL A 67 0.59 2.79 15.07
C VAL A 67 -0.50 2.40 16.09
N ARG A 68 -0.55 3.07 17.25
CA ARG A 68 -1.59 2.84 18.26
C ARG A 68 -3.01 3.18 17.78
N ASP A 69 -3.13 3.97 16.72
CA ASP A 69 -4.42 4.34 16.15
C ASP A 69 -4.98 3.20 15.25
N VAL A 70 -4.19 2.14 15.00
CA VAL A 70 -4.55 1.02 14.11
C VAL A 70 -4.05 -0.32 14.69
N GLY A 71 -4.66 -0.78 15.79
CA GLY A 71 -4.47 -2.15 16.27
C GLY A 71 -5.27 -3.17 15.43
N THR A 72 -4.91 -4.47 15.42
CA THR A 72 -5.57 -5.48 14.56
C THR A 72 -7.10 -5.53 14.75
N ARG A 73 -7.59 -5.51 15.99
CA ARG A 73 -9.04 -5.49 16.28
C ARG A 73 -9.70 -4.19 15.83
N GLN A 74 -9.02 -3.07 16.01
CA GLN A 74 -9.51 -1.77 15.57
C GLN A 74 -9.55 -1.69 14.04
N TYR A 75 -8.55 -2.24 13.37
CA TYR A 75 -8.51 -2.32 11.91
C TYR A 75 -9.67 -3.13 11.35
N ALA A 76 -9.99 -4.28 11.95
CA ALA A 76 -11.18 -5.05 11.56
C ALA A 76 -12.46 -4.21 11.68
N ARG A 77 -12.69 -3.58 12.84
CA ARG A 77 -13.87 -2.72 13.06
C ARG A 77 -13.96 -1.54 12.08
N ILE A 78 -12.83 -0.94 11.74
CA ILE A 78 -12.77 0.15 10.77
C ILE A 78 -13.14 -0.37 9.37
N VAL A 79 -12.64 -1.55 8.99
CA VAL A 79 -13.00 -2.18 7.71
C VAL A 79 -14.48 -2.52 7.68
N ASP A 80 -15.02 -3.14 8.73
CA ASP A 80 -16.45 -3.48 8.83
C ASP A 80 -17.30 -2.22 8.66
N SER A 81 -16.95 -1.14 9.38
CA SER A 81 -17.63 0.14 9.26
C SER A 81 -17.60 0.71 7.84
N TRP A 82 -16.46 0.66 7.14
CA TRP A 82 -16.36 1.14 5.76
C TRP A 82 -17.18 0.30 4.78
N VAL A 83 -17.25 -1.01 5.00
CA VAL A 83 -18.00 -1.97 4.17
C VAL A 83 -19.49 -1.76 4.35
N GLU A 84 -19.96 -1.63 5.59
CA GLU A 84 -21.35 -1.34 5.92
C GLU A 84 -21.80 0.04 5.41
N GLU A 85 -20.92 1.05 5.49
CA GLU A 85 -21.20 2.41 5.01
C GLU A 85 -21.53 2.45 3.51
N ILE A 86 -20.98 1.54 2.72
CA ILE A 86 -21.28 1.39 1.29
C ILE A 86 -22.36 0.34 0.99
N GLY A 87 -23.05 -0.19 2.01
CA GLY A 87 -24.18 -1.10 1.86
C GLY A 87 -23.81 -2.56 1.57
N LEU A 88 -22.59 -2.99 1.89
CA LEU A 88 -22.13 -4.36 1.73
C LEU A 88 -22.24 -5.15 3.05
N ASP A 89 -22.31 -6.47 2.95
CA ASP A 89 -22.29 -7.36 4.11
C ASP A 89 -20.86 -7.48 4.67
N SER A 90 -20.64 -7.04 5.91
CA SER A 90 -19.33 -7.11 6.57
C SER A 90 -18.85 -8.54 6.79
N ALA A 91 -19.73 -9.55 6.81
CA ALA A 91 -19.36 -10.96 6.94
C ALA A 91 -18.50 -11.47 5.77
N ASP A 92 -18.60 -10.85 4.59
CA ASP A 92 -17.83 -11.22 3.40
C ASP A 92 -16.42 -10.61 3.37
N TYR A 93 -16.12 -9.68 4.30
CA TYR A 93 -14.89 -8.91 4.31
C TYR A 93 -14.11 -9.10 5.61
N GLY A 94 -12.80 -8.84 5.56
CA GLY A 94 -11.97 -8.90 6.74
C GLY A 94 -10.58 -8.34 6.51
N THR A 95 -9.71 -8.52 7.51
CA THR A 95 -8.36 -7.95 7.53
C THR A 95 -7.48 -8.36 6.34
N HIS A 96 -7.76 -9.52 5.73
CA HIS A 96 -7.07 -10.00 4.53
C HIS A 96 -7.65 -9.45 3.22
N SER A 97 -8.91 -9.00 3.19
CA SER A 97 -9.58 -8.53 1.98
C SER A 97 -8.81 -7.39 1.33
N MET A 98 -8.37 -6.41 2.13
CA MET A 98 -7.59 -5.26 1.66
C MET A 98 -6.28 -5.68 0.96
N ARG A 99 -5.56 -6.66 1.51
CA ARG A 99 -4.33 -7.18 0.90
C ARG A 99 -4.62 -8.06 -0.33
N ARG A 100 -5.74 -8.79 -0.33
CA ARG A 100 -6.17 -9.65 -1.46
C ARG A 100 -6.60 -8.83 -2.67
N THR A 101 -7.29 -7.70 -2.49
CA THR A 101 -7.88 -6.90 -3.58
C THR A 101 -6.89 -6.63 -4.71
N LYS A 102 -5.71 -6.10 -4.40
CA LYS A 102 -4.74 -5.77 -5.45
C LYS A 102 -4.20 -7.02 -6.13
N ALA A 103 -3.96 -8.09 -5.38
CA ALA A 103 -3.45 -9.35 -5.90
C ALA A 103 -4.45 -10.02 -6.86
N SER A 104 -5.73 -10.07 -6.47
CA SER A 104 -6.81 -10.61 -7.31
C SER A 104 -6.99 -9.83 -8.60
N LEU A 105 -6.94 -8.49 -8.55
CA LEU A 105 -7.04 -7.64 -9.75
C LEU A 105 -5.84 -7.84 -10.70
N VAL A 106 -4.63 -8.01 -10.17
CA VAL A 106 -3.44 -8.29 -11.00
C VAL A 106 -3.56 -9.68 -11.63
N HIS A 107 -3.99 -10.68 -10.87
CA HIS A 107 -4.22 -12.03 -11.39
C HIS A 107 -5.23 -12.02 -12.53
N ARG A 108 -6.42 -11.43 -12.31
CA ARG A 108 -7.49 -11.35 -13.32
C ARG A 108 -7.01 -10.71 -14.63
N ARG A 109 -6.19 -9.66 -14.54
CA ARG A 109 -5.71 -8.94 -15.72
C ARG A 109 -4.55 -9.62 -16.46
N THR A 110 -3.68 -10.32 -15.73
CA THR A 110 -2.41 -10.82 -16.29
C THR A 110 -2.34 -12.33 -16.43
N ARG A 111 -3.23 -13.05 -15.73
CA ARG A 111 -3.18 -14.50 -15.49
C ARG A 111 -1.79 -15.00 -15.04
N ASN A 112 -0.97 -14.12 -14.46
CA ASN A 112 0.39 -14.41 -14.05
C ASN A 112 0.48 -14.63 -12.53
N LEU A 113 0.27 -15.89 -12.13
CA LEU A 113 0.34 -16.34 -10.74
C LEU A 113 1.72 -16.09 -10.10
N ARG A 114 2.80 -16.24 -10.86
CA ARG A 114 4.17 -16.04 -10.35
C ARG A 114 4.44 -14.58 -10.00
N ALA A 115 3.95 -13.64 -10.80
CA ALA A 115 4.03 -12.22 -10.51
C ALA A 115 3.27 -11.88 -9.22
N VAL A 116 2.07 -12.45 -9.03
CA VAL A 116 1.28 -12.23 -7.82
C VAL A 116 1.94 -12.85 -6.59
N GLN A 117 2.54 -14.03 -6.70
CA GLN A 117 3.31 -14.65 -5.62
C GLN A 117 4.45 -13.73 -5.15
N LEU A 118 5.22 -13.17 -6.08
CA LEU A 118 6.32 -12.25 -5.78
C LEU A 118 5.81 -10.96 -5.13
N LEU A 119 4.69 -10.41 -5.61
CA LEU A 119 4.06 -9.23 -5.02
C LEU A 119 3.56 -9.46 -3.60
N LEU A 120 3.04 -10.65 -3.32
CA LEU A 120 2.57 -11.03 -1.99
C LEU A 120 3.71 -11.47 -1.07
N GLY A 121 4.89 -11.80 -1.60
CA GLY A 121 6.01 -12.33 -0.82
C GLY A 121 5.76 -13.75 -0.30
N HIS A 122 4.95 -14.55 -0.99
CA HIS A 122 4.71 -15.95 -0.61
C HIS A 122 5.87 -16.84 -1.07
N THR A 123 6.38 -17.66 -0.15
CA THR A 123 7.45 -18.62 -0.43
C THR A 123 6.99 -19.76 -1.34
N LYS A 124 5.73 -20.19 -1.16
CA LYS A 124 5.10 -21.28 -1.90
C LYS A 124 4.04 -20.76 -2.88
N LEU A 125 3.98 -21.35 -4.07
CA LEU A 125 2.99 -20.96 -5.08
C LEU A 125 1.58 -21.39 -4.65
N GLU A 126 1.47 -22.55 -4.00
CA GLU A 126 0.23 -23.11 -3.45
C GLU A 126 -0.41 -22.16 -2.43
N SER A 127 0.41 -21.48 -1.63
CA SER A 127 -0.09 -20.45 -0.70
C SER A 127 -0.73 -19.29 -1.45
N THR A 128 -0.25 -18.94 -2.64
CA THR A 128 -0.85 -17.88 -3.48
C THR A 128 -2.16 -18.33 -4.11
N VAL A 129 -2.22 -19.57 -4.59
CA VAL A 129 -3.46 -20.18 -5.14
C VAL A 129 -4.57 -20.16 -4.09
N ARG A 130 -4.28 -20.71 -2.90
CA ARG A 130 -5.22 -20.71 -1.77
C ARG A 130 -5.59 -19.29 -1.31
N TYR A 131 -4.61 -18.38 -1.30
CA TYR A 131 -4.83 -16.99 -0.85
C TYR A 131 -5.71 -16.19 -1.82
N LEU A 132 -5.64 -16.48 -3.11
CA LEU A 132 -6.54 -15.87 -4.10
C LEU A 132 -7.91 -16.53 -4.10
N GLY A 133 -8.03 -17.78 -3.62
CA GLY A 133 -9.27 -18.55 -3.71
C GLY A 133 -9.53 -19.01 -5.14
N ILE A 134 -8.45 -19.34 -5.87
CA ILE A 134 -8.54 -19.96 -7.20
C ILE A 134 -9.00 -21.40 -6.96
N GLU A 135 -10.31 -21.59 -6.97
CA GLU A 135 -10.99 -22.90 -6.96
C GLU A 135 -11.04 -23.45 -8.40
N VAL A 136 -11.58 -24.67 -8.55
CA VAL A 136 -11.71 -25.40 -9.83
C VAL A 136 -12.49 -24.60 -10.89
N GLU A 137 -13.40 -23.70 -10.49
CA GLU A 137 -14.14 -22.81 -11.40
C GLU A 137 -13.24 -21.99 -12.35
N ASP A 138 -12.07 -21.55 -11.89
CA ASP A 138 -11.11 -20.80 -12.73
C ASP A 138 -10.46 -21.71 -13.80
N ALA A 139 -10.45 -23.04 -13.61
CA ALA A 139 -9.93 -24.00 -14.58
C ALA A 139 -10.93 -24.28 -15.72
N VAL A 140 -12.23 -24.22 -15.43
CA VAL A 140 -13.30 -24.35 -16.42
C VAL A 140 -13.30 -23.16 -17.38
N GLU A 141 -13.18 -21.94 -16.86
CA GLU A 141 -13.10 -20.72 -17.68
C GLU A 141 -11.84 -20.69 -18.57
N ILE A 142 -10.72 -21.29 -18.13
CA ILE A 142 -9.52 -21.46 -18.97
C ILE A 142 -9.76 -22.49 -20.07
N ALA A 143 -10.40 -23.61 -19.73
CA ALA A 143 -10.65 -24.70 -20.68
C ALA A 143 -11.57 -24.24 -21.83
N GLU A 144 -12.61 -23.46 -21.53
CA GLU A 144 -13.51 -22.87 -22.53
C GLU A 144 -12.78 -21.94 -23.51
N GLN A 145 -11.75 -21.22 -23.05
CA GLN A 145 -10.97 -20.31 -23.90
C GLN A 145 -9.98 -21.01 -24.83
N THR A 146 -9.66 -22.29 -24.59
CA THR A 146 -8.79 -23.09 -25.47
C THR A 146 -9.54 -23.79 -26.60
N GLU A 147 -10.88 -23.80 -26.57
CA GLU A 147 -11.74 -24.43 -27.59
C GLU A 147 -12.37 -23.42 -28.56
N ALA A 148 -11.92 -22.15 -28.50
CA ALA A 148 -12.35 -21.05 -29.39
C ALA A 148 -11.28 -20.70 -30.45
#